data_AF-A0A0V0SXS3-F1
#
_entry.id   AF-A0A0V0SXS3-F1
#
_cell.length_a   1.000
_cell.length_b   1.000
_cell.length_c   1.000
_cell.angle_alpha   90.00
_cell.angle_beta   90.00
_cell.angle_gamma   90.00
#
_symmetry.space_group_name_H-M   'P 1'
#
loop_
_entity.id
_entity.type
_entity.pdbx_description
1 polymer ?
#
loop_
_entity_poly.entity_id
_entity_poly.type
_entity_poly.pdbx_seq_one_letter_code
_entity_poly.pdbx_strand_id
1 'polypeptide(L)'
;MPAVRSSNGRLPEITLPKFTGKVLEFPSFWAQFEAKVHKRRDLDNATKFTYLLSNTDGTARNAIEGIPLTPENYSQAVDILKKRFGRPRQVIREHLAALWREPACREMTAQGIQSLVDEVTKHLRCLTALDKDPFAGRLPASEVLMPMLLDKFPPALIGAWDTNIGPDAAEEEDNLQKFLEFAQWQAGLLSKSRREETKPSASRPEQRTPSSKPLSPER
;
A
#
# COMPACT_ATOMS: atom_id res chain seq x y z
N MET A 1 20.72 23.69 11.06
CA MET A 1 19.33 23.80 10.56
C MET A 1 18.86 25.23 10.75
N PRO A 2 18.65 26.05 9.71
CA PRO A 2 17.98 27.33 9.87
C PRO A 2 16.47 27.14 9.72
N ALA A 3 15.71 27.59 10.72
CA ALA A 3 14.25 27.54 10.73
C ALA A 3 13.67 28.78 10.03
N VAL A 4 12.82 28.56 9.02
CA VAL A 4 12.00 29.62 8.43
C VAL A 4 10.70 29.68 9.22
N ARG A 5 10.37 30.85 9.80
CA ARG A 5 9.14 31.05 10.60
C ARG A 5 8.02 31.63 9.74
N SER A 6 6.80 31.14 9.95
CA SER A 6 5.56 31.84 9.58
C SER A 6 4.47 31.54 10.61
N SER A 7 3.75 32.59 11.01
CA SER A 7 2.72 32.63 12.06
C SER A 7 1.31 32.42 11.48
N ASN A 8 0.70 31.28 11.79
CA ASN A 8 -0.73 31.07 12.10
C ASN A 8 -1.06 29.58 11.96
N GLY A 9 -1.61 28.97 13.04
CA GLY A 9 -2.18 27.61 13.05
C GLY A 9 -1.29 26.53 12.42
N ARG A 10 -0.14 26.19 13.06
CA ARG A 10 0.81 25.22 12.49
C ARG A 10 0.20 23.81 12.45
N LEU A 11 -0.23 23.41 11.26
CA LEU A 11 -0.10 22.01 10.86
C LEU A 11 1.37 21.58 11.09
N PRO A 12 1.63 20.35 11.55
CA PRO A 12 2.99 19.87 11.74
C PRO A 12 3.79 20.07 10.44
N GLU A 13 5.01 20.56 10.60
CA GLU A 13 5.87 20.91 9.47
C GLU A 13 6.13 19.65 8.63
N ILE A 14 5.60 19.62 7.41
CA ILE A 14 5.72 18.45 6.55
C ILE A 14 7.17 18.35 6.09
N THR A 15 7.93 17.45 6.71
CA THR A 15 9.33 17.19 6.36
C THR A 15 9.45 16.73 4.91
N LEU A 16 10.61 17.00 4.31
CA LEU A 16 10.90 16.47 2.98
C LEU A 16 11.18 14.97 3.09
N PRO A 17 10.61 14.15 2.19
CA PRO A 17 10.87 12.71 2.19
C PRO A 17 12.34 12.42 1.90
N LYS A 18 12.85 11.31 2.43
CA LYS A 18 14.16 10.74 2.05
C LYS A 18 13.98 9.86 0.83
N PHE A 19 14.91 9.94 -0.12
CA PHE A 19 14.92 9.12 -1.31
C PHE A 19 16.16 8.25 -1.38
N THR A 20 15.96 6.93 -1.30
CA THR A 20 17.05 5.94 -1.25
C THR A 20 17.49 5.46 -2.65
N GLY A 21 16.74 5.84 -3.69
CA GLY A 21 16.97 5.42 -5.07
C GLY A 21 16.07 4.28 -5.56
N LYS A 22 15.06 3.86 -4.80
CA LYS A 22 14.06 2.92 -5.32
C LYS A 22 13.20 3.61 -6.38
N VAL A 23 13.17 3.05 -7.57
CA VAL A 23 12.47 3.63 -8.74
C VAL A 23 10.99 3.90 -8.44
N LEU A 24 10.31 3.01 -7.71
CA LEU A 24 8.89 3.18 -7.34
C LEU A 24 8.64 4.35 -6.38
N GLU A 25 9.63 4.75 -5.59
CA GLU A 25 9.53 5.89 -4.65
C GLU A 25 9.77 7.24 -5.35
N PHE A 26 10.43 7.23 -6.51
CA PHE A 26 10.88 8.45 -7.19
C PHE A 26 9.73 9.39 -7.59
N PRO A 27 8.60 8.95 -8.17
CA PRO A 27 7.52 9.86 -8.56
C PRO A 27 6.98 10.66 -7.37
N SER A 28 6.72 9.99 -6.25
CA SER A 28 6.23 10.65 -5.03
C SER A 28 7.27 11.58 -4.41
N PHE A 29 8.53 11.12 -4.32
CA PHE A 29 9.63 11.94 -3.85
C PHE A 29 9.78 13.21 -4.70
N TRP A 30 9.85 13.07 -6.02
CA TRP A 30 10.08 14.20 -6.92
C TRP A 30 8.91 15.18 -6.86
N ALA A 31 7.66 14.72 -6.84
CA ALA A 31 6.50 15.62 -6.72
C ALA A 31 6.57 16.47 -5.44
N GLN A 32 6.91 15.87 -4.30
CA GLN A 32 7.04 16.59 -3.04
C GLN A 32 8.26 17.54 -3.01
N PHE A 33 9.41 17.06 -3.47
CA PHE A 33 10.63 17.87 -3.54
C PHE A 33 10.44 19.05 -4.50
N GLU A 34 9.78 18.81 -5.62
CA GLU A 34 9.54 19.82 -6.65
C GLU A 34 8.67 20.96 -6.12
N ALA A 35 7.56 20.63 -5.45
CA ALA A 35 6.63 21.59 -4.87
C ALA A 35 7.25 22.39 -3.72
N LYS A 36 8.03 21.73 -2.85
CA LYS A 36 8.55 22.34 -1.61
C LYS A 36 9.90 23.03 -1.77
N VAL A 37 10.69 22.68 -2.78
CA VAL A 37 12.08 23.15 -2.95
C VAL A 37 12.36 23.60 -4.38
N HIS A 38 12.17 22.76 -5.39
CA HIS A 38 12.61 23.06 -6.76
C HIS A 38 11.94 24.30 -7.34
N LYS A 39 10.61 24.39 -7.21
CA LYS A 39 9.77 25.48 -7.76
C LYS A 39 9.81 26.78 -6.93
N ARG A 40 10.38 26.75 -5.73
CA ARG A 40 10.53 27.94 -4.88
C ARG A 40 11.53 28.91 -5.50
N ARG A 41 11.07 30.13 -5.79
CA ARG A 41 11.90 31.20 -6.38
C ARG A 41 12.69 31.98 -5.34
N ASP A 42 12.29 31.87 -4.07
CA ASP A 42 12.93 32.46 -2.91
C ASP A 42 14.18 31.69 -2.45
N LEU A 43 14.43 30.50 -3.01
CA LEU A 43 15.63 29.70 -2.76
C LEU A 43 16.58 29.76 -3.95
N ASP A 44 17.86 29.99 -3.70
CA ASP A 44 18.91 29.89 -4.71
C ASP A 44 19.28 28.42 -5.01
N ASN A 45 20.02 28.20 -6.08
CA ASN A 45 20.38 26.85 -6.52
C ASN A 45 21.31 26.14 -5.52
N ALA A 46 22.21 26.84 -4.83
CA ALA A 46 23.07 26.23 -3.81
C ALA A 46 22.26 25.70 -2.62
N THR A 47 21.27 26.46 -2.15
CA THR A 47 20.36 26.03 -1.08
C THR A 47 19.51 24.86 -1.54
N LYS A 48 18.94 24.92 -2.76
CA LYS A 48 18.19 23.79 -3.34
C LYS A 48 19.05 22.54 -3.47
N PHE A 49 20.32 22.68 -3.84
CA PHE A 49 21.23 21.56 -3.94
C PHE A 49 21.54 20.97 -2.56
N THR A 50 21.73 21.82 -1.54
CA THR A 50 21.91 21.36 -0.16
C THR A 50 20.73 20.53 0.33
N TYR A 51 19.50 20.97 0.04
CA TYR A 51 18.28 20.19 0.31
C TYR A 51 18.27 18.88 -0.47
N LEU A 52 18.59 18.91 -1.76
CA LEU A 52 18.63 17.70 -2.58
C LEU A 52 19.57 16.65 -1.98
N LEU A 53 20.81 17.04 -1.66
CA LEU A 53 21.80 16.15 -1.04
C LEU A 53 21.32 15.61 0.30
N SER A 54 20.75 16.48 1.14
CA SER A 54 20.23 16.11 2.46
C SER A 54 19.02 15.20 2.39
N ASN A 55 18.31 15.16 1.26
CA ASN A 55 17.11 14.33 1.07
C ASN A 55 17.34 13.11 0.18
N THR A 56 18.56 12.91 -0.33
CA THR A 56 18.97 11.68 -1.03
C THR A 56 19.84 10.80 -0.14
N ASP A 57 19.66 9.50 -0.25
CA ASP A 57 20.46 8.48 0.44
C ASP A 57 20.72 7.28 -0.49
N GLY A 58 21.59 6.36 -0.07
CA GLY A 58 21.87 5.11 -0.78
C GLY A 58 22.20 5.32 -2.25
N THR A 59 21.55 4.55 -3.12
CA THR A 59 21.83 4.58 -4.56
C THR A 59 21.49 5.91 -5.23
N ALA A 60 20.55 6.67 -4.68
CA ALA A 60 20.26 8.02 -5.16
C ALA A 60 21.39 9.00 -4.81
N ARG A 61 21.91 8.95 -3.58
CA ARG A 61 23.02 9.81 -3.15
C ARG A 61 24.28 9.51 -3.96
N ASN A 62 24.58 8.22 -4.16
CA ASN A 62 25.72 7.76 -4.95
C ASN A 62 25.63 8.21 -6.42
N ALA A 63 24.42 8.35 -6.96
CA ALA A 63 24.23 8.79 -8.35
C ALA A 63 24.70 10.24 -8.58
N ILE A 64 24.66 11.07 -7.56
CA ILE A 64 25.04 12.49 -7.60
C ILE A 64 26.26 12.77 -6.70
N GLU A 65 26.98 11.71 -6.32
CA GLU A 65 28.23 11.82 -5.59
C GLU A 65 29.33 12.41 -6.51
N GLY A 66 30.27 13.14 -5.91
CA GLY A 66 31.36 13.79 -6.65
C GLY A 66 30.98 15.07 -7.38
N ILE A 67 29.69 15.44 -7.46
CA ILE A 67 29.26 16.74 -7.99
C ILE A 67 29.50 17.82 -6.93
N PRO A 68 30.36 18.83 -7.18
CA PRO A 68 30.60 19.90 -6.23
C PRO A 68 29.32 20.69 -5.95
N LEU A 69 29.08 21.01 -4.67
CA LEU A 69 27.92 21.80 -4.24
C LEU A 69 28.08 23.26 -4.67
N THR A 70 27.69 23.56 -5.90
CA THR A 70 27.67 24.92 -6.44
C THR A 70 26.33 25.22 -7.11
N PRO A 71 25.91 26.50 -7.19
CA PRO A 71 24.68 26.90 -7.87
C PRO A 71 24.59 26.40 -9.32
N GLU A 72 25.71 26.33 -10.02
CA GLU A 72 25.83 25.96 -11.43
C GLU A 72 25.58 24.46 -11.65
N ASN A 73 25.96 23.63 -10.68
CA ASN A 73 25.88 22.17 -10.78
C ASN A 73 24.53 21.59 -10.34
N TYR A 74 23.64 22.41 -9.74
CA TYR A 74 22.36 21.93 -9.23
C TYR A 74 21.49 21.27 -10.31
N SER A 75 21.39 21.89 -11.50
CA SER A 75 20.62 21.35 -12.62
C SER A 75 21.15 19.99 -13.06
N GLN A 76 22.47 19.83 -13.14
CA GLN A 76 23.12 18.57 -13.47
C GLN A 76 22.74 17.45 -12.49
N ALA A 77 22.76 17.73 -11.18
CA ALA A 77 22.37 16.75 -10.16
C ALA A 77 20.90 16.32 -10.30
N VAL A 78 19.99 17.28 -10.53
CA VAL A 78 18.56 17.01 -10.78
C VAL A 78 18.37 16.16 -12.02
N ASP A 79 19.07 16.49 -13.12
CA ASP A 79 18.95 15.78 -14.39
C ASP A 79 19.45 14.34 -14.28
N ILE A 80 20.53 14.10 -13.53
CA ILE A 80 21.03 12.75 -13.26
C ILE A 80 19.97 11.92 -12.51
N LEU A 81 19.36 12.48 -11.47
CA LEU A 81 18.31 11.76 -10.71
C LEU A 81 17.09 11.47 -11.58
N LYS A 82 16.57 12.46 -12.32
CA LYS A 82 15.45 12.27 -13.25
C LYS A 82 15.77 11.25 -14.33
N LYS A 83 16.97 11.33 -14.93
CA LYS A 83 17.41 10.40 -15.96
C LYS A 83 17.61 9.00 -15.41
N ARG A 84 17.99 8.81 -14.15
CA ARG A 84 18.24 7.48 -13.58
C ARG A 84 17.00 6.83 -12.97
N PHE A 85 16.13 7.61 -12.33
CA PHE A 85 15.01 7.10 -11.54
C PHE A 85 13.63 7.57 -12.02
N GLY A 86 13.58 8.68 -12.77
CA GLY A 86 12.34 9.29 -13.26
C GLY A 86 11.89 8.85 -14.65
N ARG A 87 12.32 7.68 -15.12
CA ARG A 87 11.91 7.15 -16.43
C ARG A 87 10.55 6.47 -16.31
N PRO A 88 9.45 7.02 -16.87
CA PRO A 88 8.11 6.45 -16.68
C PRO A 88 8.02 4.99 -17.12
N ARG A 89 8.66 4.64 -18.25
CA ARG A 89 8.72 3.25 -18.74
C ARG A 89 9.36 2.28 -17.74
N GLN A 90 10.37 2.73 -17.00
CA GLN A 90 11.04 1.88 -16.01
C GLN A 90 10.18 1.72 -14.75
N VAL A 91 9.52 2.79 -14.30
CA VAL A 91 8.58 2.75 -13.17
C VAL A 91 7.41 1.80 -13.48
N ILE A 92 6.81 1.93 -14.67
CA ILE A 92 5.74 1.04 -15.15
C ILE A 92 6.22 -0.42 -15.15
N ARG A 93 7.38 -0.69 -15.75
CA ARG A 93 7.95 -2.04 -15.80
C ARG A 93 8.20 -2.61 -14.42
N GLU A 94 8.67 -1.81 -13.47
CA GLU A 94 8.93 -2.26 -12.11
C GLU A 94 7.63 -2.58 -11.35
N HIS A 95 6.56 -1.81 -11.55
CA HIS A 95 5.24 -2.14 -11.00
C HIS A 95 4.70 -3.47 -11.55
N LEU A 96 4.80 -3.68 -12.87
CA LEU A 96 4.41 -4.95 -13.49
C LEU A 96 5.27 -6.13 -13.00
N ALA A 97 6.58 -5.92 -12.87
CA ALA A 97 7.49 -6.94 -12.35
C ALA A 97 7.22 -7.27 -10.87
N ALA A 98 6.85 -6.28 -10.06
CA ALA A 98 6.49 -6.47 -8.65
C ALA A 98 5.24 -7.34 -8.52
N LEU A 99 4.19 -7.08 -9.31
CA LEU A 99 3.00 -7.94 -9.39
C LEU A 99 3.35 -9.40 -9.69
N TRP A 100 4.30 -9.63 -10.61
CA TRP A 100 4.72 -11.00 -10.98
C TRP A 100 5.53 -11.70 -9.86
N ARG A 101 6.36 -10.93 -9.17
CA ARG A 101 7.26 -11.40 -8.10
C ARG A 101 6.59 -11.49 -6.74
N GLU A 102 5.36 -11.02 -6.61
CA GLU A 102 4.63 -11.02 -5.36
C GLU A 102 4.61 -12.44 -4.76
N PRO A 103 5.01 -12.60 -3.48
CA PRO A 103 4.98 -13.89 -2.83
C PRO A 103 3.56 -14.41 -2.69
N ALA A 104 3.38 -15.73 -2.88
CA ALA A 104 2.08 -16.35 -2.74
C ALA A 104 1.69 -16.48 -1.25
N CYS A 105 0.45 -16.11 -0.93
CA CYS A 105 -0.20 -16.45 0.32
C CYS A 105 -0.89 -17.80 0.16
N ARG A 106 -0.47 -18.81 0.92
CA ARG A 106 -1.05 -20.17 0.83
C ARG A 106 -2.12 -20.43 1.88
N GLU A 107 -2.10 -19.68 2.97
CA GLU A 107 -2.98 -19.89 4.12
C GLU A 107 -4.20 -18.98 4.05
N MET A 108 -5.36 -19.52 4.45
CA MET A 108 -6.61 -18.76 4.56
C MET A 108 -6.62 -17.89 5.82
N THR A 109 -5.72 -16.90 5.88
CA THR A 109 -5.61 -15.97 7.02
C THR A 109 -6.04 -14.58 6.62
N ALA A 110 -6.75 -13.89 7.53
CA ALA A 110 -7.18 -12.52 7.31
C ALA A 110 -6.01 -11.60 6.94
N GLN A 111 -4.91 -11.67 7.70
CA GLN A 111 -3.74 -10.82 7.48
C GLN A 111 -3.02 -11.11 6.15
N GLY A 112 -2.84 -12.39 5.80
CA GLY A 112 -2.18 -12.78 4.56
C GLY A 112 -2.97 -12.34 3.33
N ILE A 113 -4.27 -12.60 3.31
CA ILE A 113 -5.15 -12.19 2.20
C ILE A 113 -5.19 -10.67 2.09
N GLN A 114 -5.40 -9.96 3.21
CA GLN A 114 -5.41 -8.49 3.22
C GLN A 114 -4.12 -7.90 2.66
N SER A 115 -2.96 -8.41 3.10
CA SER A 115 -1.66 -7.90 2.67
C SER A 115 -1.46 -8.09 1.17
N LEU A 116 -1.85 -9.24 0.62
CA LEU A 116 -1.74 -9.53 -0.80
C LEU A 116 -2.68 -8.66 -1.64
N VAL A 117 -3.93 -8.46 -1.19
CA VAL A 117 -4.88 -7.54 -1.84
C VAL A 117 -4.31 -6.11 -1.85
N ASP A 118 -3.78 -5.64 -0.72
CA ASP A 118 -3.24 -4.29 -0.59
C ASP A 118 -2.04 -4.08 -1.52
N GLU A 119 -1.11 -5.04 -1.59
CA GLU A 119 0.07 -4.97 -2.46
C GLU A 119 -0.30 -4.98 -3.95
N VAL A 120 -1.18 -5.90 -4.37
CA VAL A 120 -1.68 -5.94 -5.76
C VAL A 120 -2.39 -4.64 -6.11
N THR A 121 -3.33 -4.20 -5.27
CA THR A 121 -4.12 -3.00 -5.50
C THR A 121 -3.24 -1.74 -5.54
N LYS A 122 -2.21 -1.66 -4.69
CA LYS A 122 -1.23 -0.56 -4.71
C LYS A 122 -0.58 -0.45 -6.08
N HIS A 123 -0.09 -1.55 -6.65
CA HIS A 123 0.56 -1.54 -7.95
C HIS A 123 -0.40 -1.18 -9.09
N LEU A 124 -1.63 -1.71 -9.08
CA LEU A 124 -2.64 -1.35 -10.07
C LEU A 124 -2.99 0.15 -10.03
N ARG A 125 -3.21 0.72 -8.83
CA ARG A 125 -3.46 2.16 -8.67
C ARG A 125 -2.29 3.02 -9.15
N CYS A 126 -1.05 2.63 -8.88
CA CYS A 126 0.12 3.34 -9.37
C CYS A 126 0.22 3.31 -10.91
N LEU A 127 -0.13 2.20 -11.54
CA LEU A 127 -0.17 2.09 -13.00
C LEU A 127 -1.24 3.02 -13.60
N THR A 128 -2.44 3.06 -13.02
CA THR A 128 -3.50 4.01 -13.41
C THR A 128 -3.01 5.47 -13.29
N ALA A 129 -2.33 5.83 -12.20
CA ALA A 129 -1.76 7.17 -12.00
C ALA A 129 -0.62 7.53 -12.99
N LEU A 130 -0.09 6.56 -13.72
CA LEU A 130 0.93 6.73 -14.77
C LEU A 130 0.32 6.67 -16.19
N ASP A 131 -1.01 6.86 -16.31
CA ASP A 131 -1.77 6.75 -17.56
C ASP A 131 -1.61 5.37 -18.23
N LYS A 132 -1.52 4.32 -17.41
CA LYS A 132 -1.44 2.92 -17.82
C LYS A 132 -2.49 2.11 -17.06
N ASP A 133 -3.74 2.53 -17.18
CA ASP A 133 -4.87 1.87 -16.51
C ASP A 133 -4.92 0.37 -16.86
N PRO A 134 -4.74 -0.54 -15.88
CA PRO A 134 -4.74 -1.98 -16.13
C PRO A 134 -6.09 -2.52 -16.61
N PHE A 135 -7.19 -1.80 -16.38
CA PHE A 135 -8.55 -2.23 -16.69
C PHE A 135 -9.10 -1.66 -18.00
N ALA A 136 -8.35 -0.79 -18.67
CA ALA A 136 -8.79 -0.14 -19.90
C ALA A 136 -8.26 -0.85 -21.16
N GLY A 137 -9.08 -0.87 -22.22
CA GLY A 137 -8.70 -1.37 -23.54
C GLY A 137 -9.56 -2.55 -24.00
N ARG A 138 -9.23 -3.11 -25.16
CA ARG A 138 -9.92 -4.30 -25.72
C ARG A 138 -9.44 -5.62 -25.11
N LEU A 139 -8.22 -5.63 -24.58
CA LEU A 139 -7.64 -6.72 -23.83
C LEU A 139 -6.91 -6.07 -22.66
N PRO A 140 -7.62 -5.73 -21.59
CA PRO A 140 -7.04 -5.05 -20.45
C PRO A 140 -5.96 -5.92 -19.80
N ALA A 141 -4.91 -5.30 -19.28
CA ALA A 141 -3.83 -6.03 -18.63
C ALA A 141 -4.34 -6.83 -17.40
N SER A 142 -5.42 -6.39 -16.76
CA SER A 142 -6.08 -7.10 -15.67
C SER A 142 -6.52 -8.51 -16.05
N GLU A 143 -7.03 -8.72 -17.27
CA GLU A 143 -7.42 -10.06 -17.76
C GLU A 143 -6.19 -10.97 -17.91
N VAL A 144 -5.09 -10.44 -18.45
CA VAL A 144 -3.84 -11.20 -18.62
C VAL A 144 -3.17 -11.49 -17.27
N LEU A 145 -3.25 -10.56 -16.32
CA LEU A 145 -2.67 -10.70 -14.99
C LEU A 145 -3.47 -11.63 -14.09
N MET A 146 -4.79 -11.74 -14.30
CA MET A 146 -5.69 -12.45 -13.40
C MET A 146 -5.26 -13.91 -13.13
N PRO A 147 -5.00 -14.77 -14.13
CA PRO A 147 -4.59 -16.15 -13.85
C PRO A 147 -3.31 -16.23 -13.01
N MET A 148 -2.32 -15.40 -13.32
CA MET A 148 -1.06 -15.34 -12.58
C MET A 148 -1.25 -14.85 -11.14
N LEU A 149 -2.14 -13.87 -10.94
CA LEU A 149 -2.43 -13.33 -9.61
C LEU A 149 -3.27 -14.30 -8.78
N LEU A 150 -4.24 -15.00 -9.36
CA LEU A 150 -5.01 -16.04 -8.67
C LEU A 150 -4.08 -17.10 -8.07
N ASP A 151 -3.04 -17.53 -8.78
CA ASP A 151 -2.03 -18.48 -8.29
C ASP A 151 -1.26 -18.00 -7.05
N LYS A 152 -1.33 -16.70 -6.72
CA LYS A 152 -0.74 -16.11 -5.51
C LYS A 152 -1.67 -16.19 -4.30
N PHE A 153 -2.96 -16.39 -4.47
CA PHE A 153 -3.93 -16.47 -3.38
C PHE A 153 -4.08 -17.90 -2.82
N PRO A 154 -4.67 -18.05 -1.61
CA PRO A 154 -4.92 -19.37 -1.04
C PRO A 154 -5.85 -20.19 -1.95
N PRO A 155 -5.55 -21.47 -2.24
CA PRO A 155 -6.42 -22.30 -3.08
C PRO A 155 -7.86 -22.41 -2.57
N ALA A 156 -8.05 -22.39 -1.25
CA ALA A 156 -9.38 -22.38 -0.64
C ALA A 156 -10.17 -21.09 -0.95
N LEU A 157 -9.48 -19.94 -1.06
CA LEU A 157 -10.11 -18.68 -1.44
C LEU A 157 -10.54 -18.71 -2.92
N ILE A 158 -9.71 -19.28 -3.80
CA ILE A 158 -10.01 -19.44 -5.22
C ILE A 158 -11.22 -20.36 -5.40
N GLY A 159 -11.24 -21.53 -4.74
CA GLY A 159 -12.41 -22.41 -4.81
C GLY A 159 -13.70 -21.77 -4.25
N ALA A 160 -13.60 -20.93 -3.23
CA ALA A 160 -14.73 -20.16 -2.72
C ALA A 160 -15.20 -19.08 -3.71
N TRP A 161 -14.27 -18.44 -4.43
CA TRP A 161 -14.56 -17.52 -5.52
C TRP A 161 -15.31 -18.22 -6.66
N ASP A 162 -14.78 -19.33 -7.16
CA ASP A 162 -15.37 -20.11 -8.25
C ASP A 162 -16.78 -20.59 -7.91
N THR A 163 -16.99 -21.00 -6.66
CA THR A 163 -18.33 -21.39 -6.16
C THR A 163 -19.28 -20.19 -6.08
N ASN A 164 -18.78 -19.01 -5.76
CA ASN A 164 -19.57 -17.79 -5.63
C ASN A 164 -20.04 -17.24 -6.99
N ILE A 165 -19.18 -17.29 -8.01
CA ILE A 165 -19.53 -16.84 -9.37
C ILE A 165 -20.29 -17.89 -10.17
N GLY A 166 -20.01 -19.18 -9.94
CA GLY A 166 -20.60 -20.28 -10.68
C GLY A 166 -19.99 -20.47 -12.08
N PRO A 167 -20.34 -21.58 -12.78
CA PRO A 167 -19.70 -21.97 -14.04
C PRO A 167 -20.11 -21.11 -15.25
N ASP A 168 -21.23 -20.39 -15.16
CA ASP A 168 -21.81 -19.60 -16.24
C ASP A 168 -21.59 -18.09 -16.06
N ALA A 169 -20.64 -17.70 -15.19
CA ALA A 169 -20.34 -16.31 -14.88
C ALA A 169 -19.89 -15.54 -16.14
N ALA A 170 -20.43 -14.33 -16.31
CA ALA A 170 -20.01 -13.44 -17.40
C ALA A 170 -18.65 -12.77 -17.08
N GLU A 171 -17.97 -12.24 -18.10
CA GLU A 171 -16.69 -11.50 -17.93
C GLU A 171 -16.82 -10.30 -16.96
N GLU A 172 -18.00 -9.67 -16.90
CA GLU A 172 -18.29 -8.56 -15.98
C GLU A 172 -18.33 -8.99 -14.51
N GLU A 173 -18.54 -10.28 -14.27
CA GLU A 173 -18.63 -10.91 -12.95
C GLU A 173 -17.32 -11.62 -12.58
N ASP A 174 -16.69 -12.31 -13.55
CA ASP A 174 -15.40 -12.97 -13.40
C ASP A 174 -14.24 -12.10 -13.92
N ASN A 175 -13.83 -11.14 -13.09
CA ASN A 175 -12.66 -10.31 -13.38
C ASN A 175 -11.85 -9.99 -12.12
N LEU A 176 -10.61 -9.54 -12.34
CA LEU A 176 -9.65 -9.26 -11.29
C LEU A 176 -10.18 -8.26 -10.25
N GLN A 177 -10.95 -7.25 -10.66
CA GLN A 177 -11.50 -6.28 -9.71
C GLN A 177 -12.49 -6.96 -8.77
N LYS A 178 -13.44 -7.73 -9.32
CA LYS A 178 -14.43 -8.46 -8.52
C LYS A 178 -13.79 -9.50 -7.61
N PHE A 179 -12.77 -10.20 -8.10
CA PHE A 179 -12.00 -11.12 -7.28
C PHE A 179 -11.31 -10.42 -6.10
N LEU A 180 -10.65 -9.27 -6.31
CA LEU A 180 -10.00 -8.52 -5.24
C LEU A 180 -11.01 -7.98 -4.21
N GLU A 181 -12.18 -7.53 -4.66
CA GLU A 181 -13.30 -7.12 -3.79
C GLU A 181 -13.78 -8.29 -2.92
N PHE A 182 -13.93 -9.48 -3.50
CA PHE A 182 -14.29 -10.71 -2.80
C PHE A 182 -13.22 -11.15 -1.79
N ALA A 183 -11.95 -11.16 -2.18
CA ALA A 183 -10.83 -11.51 -1.32
C ALA A 183 -10.75 -10.59 -0.09
N GLN A 184 -10.94 -9.29 -0.31
CA GLN A 184 -11.01 -8.27 0.73
C GLN A 184 -12.18 -8.54 1.71
N TRP A 185 -13.36 -8.90 1.18
CA TRP A 185 -14.52 -9.25 1.99
C TRP A 185 -14.27 -10.51 2.85
N GLN A 186 -13.69 -11.56 2.26
CA GLN A 186 -13.32 -12.80 2.96
C GLN A 186 -12.32 -12.54 4.10
N ALA A 187 -11.29 -11.72 3.86
CA ALA A 187 -10.35 -11.31 4.91
C ALA A 187 -11.06 -10.59 6.08
N GLY A 188 -12.07 -9.78 5.76
CA GLY A 188 -12.92 -9.10 6.73
C GLY A 188 -13.75 -10.06 7.59
N LEU A 189 -14.29 -11.14 7.01
CA LEU A 189 -15.03 -12.17 7.75
C LEU A 189 -14.13 -12.95 8.71
N LEU A 190 -12.97 -13.40 8.22
CA LEU A 190 -11.98 -14.12 9.04
C LEU A 190 -11.51 -13.28 10.23
N SER A 191 -11.39 -11.95 10.04
CA SER A 191 -11.04 -11.03 11.12
C SER A 191 -12.13 -10.92 12.19
N LYS A 192 -13.42 -10.99 11.81
CA LYS A 192 -14.56 -10.90 12.73
C LYS A 192 -14.74 -12.18 13.54
N SER A 193 -14.71 -13.33 12.87
CA SER A 193 -14.81 -14.65 13.52
C SER A 193 -13.75 -14.84 14.60
N ARG A 194 -12.49 -14.45 14.34
CA ARG A 194 -11.41 -14.50 15.33
C ARG A 194 -11.66 -13.61 16.55
N ARG A 195 -12.27 -12.43 16.37
CA ARG A 195 -12.58 -11.50 17.48
C ARG A 195 -13.71 -12.04 18.36
N GLU A 196 -14.68 -12.72 17.76
CA GLU A 196 -15.78 -13.36 18.48
C GLU A 196 -15.30 -14.56 19.30
N GLU A 197 -14.37 -15.37 18.79
CA GLU A 197 -13.73 -16.48 19.53
C GLU A 197 -12.87 -16.01 20.71
N THR A 198 -12.21 -14.85 20.60
CA THR A 198 -11.38 -14.29 21.69
C THR A 198 -12.17 -13.58 22.79
N LYS A 199 -13.51 -13.45 22.68
CA LYS A 199 -14.34 -12.89 23.75
C LYS A 199 -14.50 -13.94 24.85
N PRO A 200 -14.13 -13.68 26.11
CA PRO A 200 -14.34 -14.65 27.18
C PRO A 200 -15.85 -14.90 27.32
N SER A 201 -16.27 -16.16 27.20
CA SER A 201 -17.63 -16.58 27.53
C SER A 201 -17.93 -16.17 28.96
N ALA A 202 -18.78 -15.16 29.14
CA ALA A 202 -19.27 -14.76 30.45
C ALA A 202 -19.96 -15.96 31.09
N SER A 203 -19.41 -16.41 32.23
CA SER A 203 -19.87 -17.53 33.01
C SER A 203 -21.33 -17.36 33.42
N ARG A 204 -22.14 -18.36 33.08
CA ARG A 204 -23.52 -18.55 33.54
C ARG A 204 -23.56 -18.53 35.08
N PRO A 205 -24.40 -17.72 35.74
CA PRO A 205 -24.48 -17.74 37.20
C PRO A 205 -25.18 -19.03 37.64
N GLU A 206 -24.52 -19.79 38.51
CA GLU A 206 -25.10 -20.94 39.21
C GLU A 206 -26.34 -20.49 39.99
N GLN A 207 -27.48 -21.08 39.66
CA GLN A 207 -28.69 -20.97 40.46
C GLN A 207 -28.47 -21.66 41.80
N ARG A 208 -28.23 -20.88 42.86
CA ARG A 208 -28.40 -21.34 44.24
C ARG A 208 -29.91 -21.55 44.49
N THR A 209 -30.32 -22.81 44.61
CA THR A 209 -31.60 -23.21 45.19
C THR A 209 -31.67 -22.79 46.67
N PRO A 210 -32.76 -22.17 47.16
CA PRO A 210 -32.95 -21.93 48.57
C PRO A 210 -33.44 -23.19 49.27
N SER A 211 -32.76 -23.59 50.34
CA SER A 211 -33.15 -24.70 51.22
C SER A 211 -34.40 -24.32 52.03
N SER A 212 -35.46 -25.10 51.87
CA SER A 212 -36.72 -24.99 52.62
C SER A 212 -36.55 -25.47 54.07
N LYS A 213 -36.84 -24.60 55.05
CA LYS A 213 -37.09 -25.00 56.44
C LYS A 213 -38.41 -25.78 56.52
N PRO A 214 -38.50 -26.89 57.28
CA PRO A 214 -39.79 -27.45 57.66
C PRO A 214 -40.31 -26.77 58.94
N LEU A 215 -41.54 -26.26 58.87
CA LEU A 215 -42.42 -26.10 60.03
C LEU A 215 -43.09 -27.45 60.31
N SER A 216 -43.15 -27.83 61.58
CA SER A 216 -44.15 -28.79 62.07
C SER A 216 -44.77 -28.29 63.39
N PRO A 217 -46.02 -28.68 63.69
CA PRO A 217 -46.95 -27.89 64.51
C PRO A 217 -47.07 -28.36 65.96
N GLU A 218 -47.74 -27.53 66.76
CA GLU A 218 -48.11 -27.71 68.16
C GLU A 218 -48.87 -29.01 68.47
N ARG A 219 -48.52 -29.61 69.62
CA ARG A 219 -49.46 -30.10 70.64
C ARG A 219 -48.80 -30.03 72.02
#